data_AF-A0ABD5NCK4-F1
#
_entry.id   AF-A0ABD5NCK4-F1
#
_cell.length_a   1.000
_cell.length_b   1.000
_cell.length_c   1.000
_cell.angle_alpha   90.00
_cell.angle_beta   90.00
_cell.angle_gamma   90.00
#
_symmetry.space_group_name_H-M   'P 1'
#
loop_
_entity.id
_entity.type
_entity.pdbx_description
1 polymer ?
#
loop_
_entity_poly.entity_id
_entity_poly.type
_entity_poly.pdbx_seq_one_letter_code
_entity_poly.pdbx_strand_id
1 'polypeptide(L)'
;MSRELGLALLPAIAALVLGLFAVLPRIDPRDNSADFRFAYDALALATVGFLAYVNAVVVAVNAGVEISVLQAMAPAIGAIYVVAGVVTERTDQNWFVGVRTPWTLEDEGVWRDTNRVVARVFEVGGVVAAAGALAPDYALALVLAPAVLAAVVSVGYSYYRYRAA
;
A
#
# COMPACT_ATOMS: atom_id res chain seq x y z
N MET A 1 5.08 -1.68 -30.67
CA MET A 1 4.92 -2.96 -29.94
C MET A 1 3.68 -3.64 -30.49
N SER A 2 3.74 -4.91 -30.88
CA SER A 2 2.53 -5.62 -31.36
C SER A 2 1.55 -5.79 -30.19
N ARG A 3 0.24 -5.82 -30.48
CA ARG A 3 -0.82 -6.00 -29.48
C ARG A 3 -0.61 -7.25 -28.62
N GLU A 4 -0.12 -8.31 -29.27
CA GLU A 4 0.22 -9.58 -28.65
C GLU A 4 1.37 -9.46 -27.65
N LEU A 5 2.41 -8.69 -27.97
CA LEU A 5 3.53 -8.41 -27.06
C LEU A 5 3.07 -7.65 -25.81
N GLY A 6 2.16 -6.68 -25.96
CA GLY A 6 1.61 -5.94 -24.82
C GLY A 6 0.76 -6.82 -23.89
N LEU A 7 -0.03 -7.75 -24.44
CA LEU A 7 -0.84 -8.70 -23.70
C LEU A 7 0.02 -9.74 -22.95
N ALA A 8 1.09 -10.23 -23.58
CA ALA A 8 1.93 -11.30 -23.02
C ALA A 8 3.00 -10.79 -22.04
N LEU A 9 3.36 -9.51 -22.08
CA LEU A 9 4.45 -8.96 -21.27
C LEU A 9 4.19 -9.07 -19.75
N LEU A 10 3.03 -8.63 -19.28
CA LEU A 10 2.69 -8.66 -17.85
C LEU A 10 2.58 -10.09 -17.29
N PRO A 11 1.92 -11.05 -17.97
CA PRO A 11 1.93 -12.45 -17.56
C PRO A 11 3.33 -13.07 -17.57
N ALA A 12 4.17 -12.74 -18.56
CA ALA A 12 5.55 -13.22 -18.61
C ALA A 12 6.38 -12.69 -17.43
N ILE A 13 6.22 -11.41 -17.07
CA ILE A 13 6.86 -10.82 -15.89
C ILE A 13 6.33 -11.49 -14.61
N ALA A 14 5.02 -11.70 -14.48
CA ALA A 14 4.44 -12.37 -13.32
C ALA A 14 4.96 -13.81 -13.16
N ALA A 15 5.07 -14.56 -14.25
CA ALA A 15 5.64 -15.91 -14.26
C ALA A 15 7.13 -15.91 -13.89
N LEU A 16 7.90 -14.95 -14.40
CA LEU A 16 9.32 -14.77 -14.04
C LEU A 16 9.47 -14.47 -12.54
N VAL A 17 8.66 -13.54 -12.01
CA VAL A 17 8.67 -13.16 -10.59
C VAL A 17 8.26 -14.34 -9.71
N LEU A 18 7.22 -15.10 -10.08
CA LEU A 18 6.81 -16.30 -9.35
C LEU A 18 7.92 -17.37 -9.38
N GLY A 19 8.57 -17.57 -10.52
CA GLY A 19 9.71 -18.47 -10.65
C GLY A 19 10.89 -18.05 -9.76
N LEU A 20 11.18 -16.75 -9.70
CA LEU A 20 12.18 -16.19 -8.80
C LEU A 20 11.81 -16.47 -7.33
N PHE A 21 10.57 -16.18 -6.93
CA PHE A 21 10.10 -16.46 -5.57
C PHE A 21 10.13 -17.96 -5.22
N ALA A 22 9.92 -18.85 -6.20
CA ALA A 22 10.06 -20.28 -5.96
C ALA A 22 11.53 -20.71 -5.77
N VAL A 23 12.47 -20.10 -6.49
CA VAL A 23 13.88 -20.52 -6.50
C VAL A 23 14.66 -19.95 -5.31
N LEU A 24 14.44 -18.69 -4.93
CA LEU A 24 15.23 -18.01 -3.89
C LEU A 24 15.34 -18.79 -2.55
N PRO A 25 14.26 -19.37 -1.98
CA PRO A 25 14.35 -20.09 -0.70
C PRO A 25 15.15 -21.39 -0.78
N ARG A 26 15.40 -21.90 -2.00
CA ARG A 26 16.25 -23.10 -2.21
C ARG A 26 17.73 -22.74 -2.25
N ILE A 27 18.07 -21.48 -2.51
CA ILE A 27 19.44 -20.99 -2.56
C ILE A 27 19.88 -20.50 -1.18
N ASP A 28 18.97 -19.92 -0.40
CA ASP A 28 19.29 -19.36 0.92
C ASP A 28 19.58 -20.46 1.96
N PRO A 29 20.82 -20.54 2.50
CA PRO A 29 21.16 -21.48 3.57
C PRO A 29 20.71 -21.02 4.97
N ARG A 30 20.16 -19.80 5.12
CA ARG A 30 19.79 -19.21 6.41
C ARG A 30 18.29 -18.98 6.54
N ASP A 31 17.82 -19.29 7.74
CA ASP A 31 16.48 -19.08 8.30
C ASP A 31 15.30 -19.60 7.47
N ASN A 32 14.91 -20.82 7.80
CA ASN A 32 13.76 -21.51 7.21
C ASN A 32 12.64 -21.67 8.25
N SER A 33 12.56 -20.72 9.20
CA SER A 33 11.51 -20.65 10.22
C SER A 33 10.12 -20.53 9.60
N ALA A 34 9.10 -20.98 10.32
CA ALA A 34 7.72 -20.95 9.84
C ALA A 34 7.22 -19.52 9.58
N ASP A 35 7.60 -18.57 10.45
CA ASP A 35 7.20 -17.16 10.34
C ASP A 35 7.82 -16.47 9.12
N PHE A 36 9.10 -16.74 8.84
CA PHE A 36 9.76 -16.23 7.64
C PHE A 36 9.08 -16.75 6.37
N ARG A 37 8.82 -18.06 6.29
CA ARG A 37 8.13 -18.65 5.12
C ARG A 37 6.75 -18.05 4.92
N PHE A 38 5.99 -17.86 5.99
CA PHE A 38 4.67 -17.23 5.89
C PHE A 38 4.74 -15.80 5.33
N ALA A 39 5.64 -14.98 5.87
CA ALA A 39 5.82 -13.61 5.39
C ALA A 39 6.32 -13.56 3.94
N TYR A 40 7.23 -14.47 3.59
CA TYR A 40 7.78 -14.61 2.25
C TYR A 40 6.73 -15.03 1.22
N ASP A 41 5.94 -16.06 1.53
CA ASP A 41 4.86 -16.55 0.65
C ASP A 41 3.75 -15.49 0.52
N ALA A 42 3.44 -14.77 1.61
CA ALA A 42 2.51 -13.65 1.58
C ALA A 42 3.01 -12.51 0.67
N LEU A 43 4.30 -12.17 0.72
CA LEU A 43 4.91 -11.17 -0.17
C LEU A 43 4.87 -11.62 -1.64
N ALA A 44 5.22 -12.88 -1.91
CA ALA A 44 5.16 -13.45 -3.24
C ALA A 44 3.73 -13.41 -3.81
N LEU A 45 2.75 -13.84 -3.01
CA LEU A 45 1.33 -13.83 -3.38
C LEU A 45 0.82 -12.41 -3.62
N ALA A 46 1.17 -11.45 -2.75
CA ALA A 46 0.79 -10.06 -2.91
C ALA A 46 1.37 -9.46 -4.21
N THR A 47 2.65 -9.75 -4.50
CA THR A 47 3.34 -9.26 -5.70
C THR A 47 2.72 -9.81 -6.98
N VAL A 48 2.55 -11.13 -7.04
CA VAL A 48 1.96 -11.80 -8.21
C VAL A 48 0.50 -11.44 -8.37
N GLY A 49 -0.26 -11.34 -7.27
CA GLY A 49 -1.64 -10.89 -7.26
C GLY A 49 -1.80 -9.47 -7.79
N PHE A 50 -0.91 -8.54 -7.41
CA PHE A 50 -0.91 -7.18 -7.94
C PHE A 50 -0.62 -7.14 -9.44
N LEU A 51 0.36 -7.91 -9.92
CA LEU A 51 0.65 -8.00 -11.37
C LEU A 51 -0.53 -8.61 -12.15
N ALA A 52 -1.16 -9.64 -11.61
CA ALA A 52 -2.35 -10.26 -12.19
C ALA A 52 -3.53 -9.27 -12.24
N TYR A 53 -3.72 -8.48 -11.18
CA TYR A 53 -4.73 -7.42 -11.12
C TYR A 53 -4.51 -6.36 -12.21
N VAL A 54 -3.30 -5.83 -12.32
CA VAL A 54 -2.95 -4.84 -13.37
C VAL A 54 -3.16 -5.45 -14.76
N ASN A 55 -2.78 -6.71 -14.97
CA ASN A 55 -3.03 -7.38 -16.25
C ASN A 55 -4.53 -7.51 -16.55
N ALA A 56 -5.36 -7.87 -15.57
CA ALA A 56 -6.80 -7.95 -15.74
C ALA A 56 -7.42 -6.59 -16.13
N VAL A 57 -6.96 -5.50 -15.51
CA VAL A 57 -7.36 -4.13 -15.89
C VAL A 57 -6.98 -3.82 -17.33
N VAL A 58 -5.74 -4.12 -17.73
CA VAL A 58 -5.26 -3.91 -19.10
C VAL A 58 -6.10 -4.70 -20.11
N VAL A 59 -6.41 -5.96 -19.81
CA VAL A 59 -7.27 -6.81 -20.65
C VAL A 59 -8.68 -6.23 -20.76
N ALA A 60 -9.28 -5.80 -19.64
CA ALA A 60 -10.61 -5.21 -19.63
C ALA A 60 -10.68 -3.94 -20.49
N VAL A 61 -9.74 -3.01 -20.33
CA VAL A 61 -9.66 -1.79 -21.15
C VAL A 61 -9.48 -2.12 -22.63
N ASN A 62 -8.62 -3.10 -22.96
CA ASN A 62 -8.43 -3.53 -24.36
C ASN A 62 -9.65 -4.26 -24.94
N ALA A 63 -10.49 -4.86 -24.11
CA ALA A 63 -11.76 -5.47 -24.50
C ALA A 63 -12.88 -4.44 -24.71
N GLY A 64 -12.60 -3.14 -24.54
CA GLY A 64 -13.56 -2.06 -24.72
C GLY A 64 -14.36 -1.71 -23.48
N VAL A 65 -13.97 -2.21 -22.29
CA VAL A 65 -14.60 -1.80 -21.04
C VAL A 65 -14.19 -0.36 -20.72
N GLU A 66 -15.16 0.53 -20.64
CA GLU A 66 -14.97 1.95 -20.32
C GLU A 66 -14.75 2.15 -18.81
N ILE A 67 -13.55 1.83 -18.34
CA ILE A 67 -13.12 2.10 -16.97
C ILE A 67 -11.91 3.05 -17.02
N SER A 68 -11.96 4.11 -16.19
CA SER A 68 -10.81 5.00 -16.06
C SER A 68 -9.68 4.30 -15.31
N VAL A 69 -8.43 4.58 -15.67
CA VAL A 69 -7.24 4.02 -15.00
C VAL A 69 -7.28 4.30 -13.50
N LEU A 70 -7.73 5.49 -13.09
CA LEU A 70 -7.82 5.86 -11.68
C LEU A 70 -8.87 5.04 -10.92
N GLN A 71 -10.06 4.85 -11.50
CA GLN A 71 -11.10 3.99 -10.95
C GLN A 71 -10.60 2.54 -10.85
N ALA A 72 -9.91 2.05 -11.87
CA ALA A 72 -9.32 0.72 -11.87
C ALA A 72 -8.15 0.57 -10.89
N MET A 73 -7.48 1.64 -10.49
CA MET A 73 -6.36 1.58 -9.54
C MET A 73 -6.76 1.90 -8.10
N ALA A 74 -7.96 2.43 -7.90
CA ALA A 74 -8.47 2.84 -6.59
C ALA A 74 -8.39 1.72 -5.52
N PRO A 75 -8.75 0.45 -5.79
CA PRO A 75 -8.59 -0.64 -4.82
C PRO A 75 -7.13 -0.92 -4.44
N ALA A 76 -6.22 -0.88 -5.41
CA ALA A 76 -4.80 -1.09 -5.15
C ALA A 76 -4.19 0.05 -4.32
N ILE A 77 -4.58 1.29 -4.59
CA ILE A 77 -4.19 2.46 -3.77
C ILE A 77 -4.78 2.33 -2.36
N GLY A 78 -6.03 1.88 -2.24
CA GLY A 78 -6.66 1.59 -0.96
C GLY A 78 -5.88 0.57 -0.13
N ALA A 79 -5.42 -0.52 -0.75
CA ALA A 79 -4.56 -1.51 -0.11
C ALA A 79 -3.22 -0.90 0.37
N ILE A 80 -2.61 -0.02 -0.42
CA ILE A 80 -1.38 0.70 -0.02
C ILE A 80 -1.63 1.55 1.23
N TYR A 81 -2.76 2.26 1.32
CA TYR A 81 -3.09 3.00 2.53
C TYR A 81 -3.24 2.09 3.74
N VAL A 82 -3.96 0.97 3.65
CA VAL A 82 -4.09 0.03 4.78
C VAL A 82 -2.72 -0.46 5.24
N VAL A 83 -1.85 -0.86 4.30
CA VAL A 83 -0.48 -1.30 4.62
C VAL A 83 0.32 -0.17 5.26
N ALA A 84 0.25 1.05 4.71
CA ALA A 84 0.90 2.21 5.29
C ALA A 84 0.41 2.49 6.72
N GLY A 85 -0.88 2.34 6.99
CA GLY A 85 -1.46 2.47 8.32
C GLY A 85 -0.90 1.45 9.30
N VAL A 86 -0.93 0.16 8.95
CA VAL A 86 -0.39 -0.93 9.78
C VAL A 86 1.10 -0.73 10.07
N VAL A 87 1.88 -0.37 9.05
CA VAL A 87 3.32 -0.10 9.22
C VAL A 87 3.53 1.11 10.12
N THR A 88 2.75 2.19 9.94
CA THR A 88 2.84 3.40 10.76
C THR A 88 2.55 3.12 12.23
N GLU A 89 1.51 2.34 12.55
CA GLU A 89 1.14 2.02 13.94
C GLU A 89 2.18 1.14 14.66
N ARG A 90 2.75 0.17 13.95
CA ARG A 90 3.64 -0.86 14.54
C ARG A 90 5.10 -0.44 14.61
N THR A 91 5.45 0.71 14.05
CA THR A 91 6.83 1.14 13.96
C THR A 91 7.21 1.99 15.19
N ASP A 92 8.23 1.54 15.90
CA ASP A 92 8.86 2.30 16.99
C ASP A 92 9.59 3.55 16.45
N GLN A 93 9.88 4.50 17.34
CA GLN A 93 10.50 5.77 16.97
C GLN A 93 11.81 5.57 16.18
N ASN A 94 11.85 6.13 14.98
CA ASN A 94 12.98 5.99 14.06
C ASN A 94 13.02 7.12 13.03
N TRP A 95 14.07 7.12 12.22
CA TRP A 95 14.39 8.19 11.28
C TRP A 95 13.75 8.01 9.90
N PHE A 96 13.14 6.86 9.61
CA PHE A 96 12.73 6.44 8.27
C PHE A 96 11.22 6.37 8.08
N VAL A 97 10.50 5.72 9.00
CA VAL A 97 9.10 5.32 8.84
C VAL A 97 8.25 5.91 9.97
N GLY A 98 7.06 6.39 9.61
CA GLY A 98 6.11 7.03 10.53
C GLY A 98 6.05 8.56 10.35
N VAL A 99 5.27 9.19 11.23
CA VAL A 99 5.12 10.65 11.33
C VAL A 99 6.33 11.22 12.05
N ARG A 100 7.15 11.99 11.34
CA ARG A 100 8.47 12.49 11.79
C ARG A 100 8.52 14.00 11.88
N THR A 101 7.63 14.57 12.67
CA THR A 101 7.69 15.99 13.04
C THR A 101 8.72 16.20 14.17
N PRO A 102 9.23 17.42 14.39
CA PRO A 102 10.25 17.69 15.41
C PRO A 102 9.89 17.11 16.78
N TRP A 103 8.64 17.32 17.21
CA TRP A 103 8.14 16.85 18.49
C TRP A 103 7.89 15.34 18.57
N THR A 104 7.53 14.66 17.47
CA THR A 104 7.48 13.18 17.48
C THR A 104 8.87 12.55 17.55
N LEU A 105 9.90 13.26 17.07
CA LEU A 105 11.28 12.80 17.14
C LEU A 105 11.96 13.09 18.49
N GLU A 106 11.33 13.89 19.34
CA GLU A 106 11.83 14.22 20.68
C GLU A 106 11.18 13.35 21.77
N ASP A 107 9.96 12.84 21.55
CA ASP A 107 9.19 12.13 22.57
C ASP A 107 8.49 10.86 22.02
N GLU A 108 8.81 9.70 22.61
CA GLU A 108 8.25 8.39 22.24
C GLU A 108 6.73 8.27 22.50
N GLY A 109 6.21 8.98 23.49
CA GLY A 109 4.78 9.03 23.79
C GLY A 109 4.01 9.79 22.72
N VAL A 110 4.51 10.98 22.34
CA VAL A 110 3.97 11.79 21.24
C VAL A 110 4.10 11.03 19.91
N TRP A 111 5.20 10.31 19.69
CA TRP A 111 5.37 9.40 18.55
C TRP A 111 4.27 8.35 18.51
N ARG A 112 4.12 7.54 19.58
CA ARG A 112 3.16 6.43 19.62
C ARG A 112 1.73 6.91 19.40
N ASP A 113 1.32 7.98 20.08
CA ASP A 113 -0.05 8.48 19.97
C ASP A 113 -0.33 9.06 18.57
N THR A 114 0.62 9.81 18.01
CA THR A 114 0.48 10.40 16.67
C THR A 114 0.38 9.32 15.60
N ASN A 115 1.34 8.40 15.59
CA ASN A 115 1.39 7.33 14.59
C ASN A 115 0.17 6.43 14.68
N ARG A 116 -0.33 6.17 15.89
CA ARG A 116 -1.59 5.44 16.11
C ARG A 116 -2.80 6.14 15.48
N VAL A 117 -2.94 7.46 15.63
CA VAL A 117 -4.07 8.20 15.04
C VAL A 117 -3.94 8.27 13.52
N VAL A 118 -2.75 8.59 13.00
CA VAL A 118 -2.50 8.67 11.56
C VAL A 118 -2.67 7.31 10.87
N ALA A 119 -2.28 6.22 11.54
CA ALA A 119 -2.52 4.87 11.06
C ALA A 119 -4.00 4.59 10.81
N ARG A 120 -4.89 5.00 11.72
CA ARG A 120 -6.34 4.83 11.53
C ARG A 120 -6.90 5.70 10.41
N VAL A 121 -6.34 6.90 10.21
CA VAL A 121 -6.69 7.72 9.04
C VAL A 121 -6.30 7.01 7.75
N PHE A 122 -5.14 6.35 7.70
CA PHE A 122 -4.74 5.55 6.55
C PHE A 122 -5.60 4.29 6.37
N GLU A 123 -5.89 3.52 7.42
CA GLU A 123 -6.71 2.31 7.31
C GLU A 123 -8.14 2.62 6.83
N VAL A 124 -8.81 3.59 7.45
CA VAL A 124 -10.14 4.05 7.00
C VAL A 124 -10.04 4.68 5.61
N GLY A 125 -8.99 5.46 5.39
CA GLY A 125 -8.65 6.06 4.10
C GLY A 125 -8.49 5.04 2.98
N GLY A 126 -7.96 3.86 3.29
CA GLY A 126 -7.82 2.75 2.34
C GLY A 126 -9.16 2.21 1.88
N VAL A 127 -10.11 2.04 2.80
CA VAL A 127 -11.48 1.63 2.48
C VAL A 127 -12.19 2.70 1.64
N VAL A 128 -12.04 3.97 2.02
CA VAL A 128 -12.60 5.11 1.28
C VAL A 128 -12.01 5.20 -0.13
N ALA A 129 -10.70 5.06 -0.28
CA ALA A 129 -10.03 5.06 -1.56
C ALA A 129 -10.50 3.88 -2.43
N ALA A 130 -10.62 2.68 -1.87
CA ALA A 130 -11.11 1.50 -2.59
C ALA A 130 -12.56 1.67 -3.10
N ALA A 131 -13.41 2.40 -2.37
CA ALA A 131 -14.76 2.74 -2.83
C ALA A 131 -14.76 3.61 -4.11
N GLY A 132 -13.64 4.27 -4.45
CA GLY A 132 -13.45 4.97 -5.71
C GLY A 132 -13.62 4.08 -6.95
N ALA A 133 -13.49 2.76 -6.82
CA ALA A 133 -13.80 1.82 -7.90
C ALA A 133 -15.29 1.80 -8.27
N LEU A 134 -16.18 2.08 -7.30
CA LEU A 134 -17.63 2.08 -7.46
C LEU A 134 -18.20 3.46 -7.82
N ALA A 135 -17.41 4.51 -7.65
CA ALA A 135 -17.81 5.90 -7.83
C ALA A 135 -16.81 6.64 -8.74
N PRO A 136 -16.81 6.39 -10.06
CA PRO A 136 -15.82 6.93 -11.00
C PRO A 136 -15.68 8.46 -10.92
N ASP A 137 -16.80 9.17 -10.84
CA ASP A 137 -16.83 10.64 -10.80
C ASP A 137 -16.14 11.22 -9.55
N TYR A 138 -16.07 10.43 -8.48
CA TYR A 138 -15.46 10.81 -7.21
C TYR A 138 -14.13 10.08 -6.94
N ALA A 139 -13.66 9.22 -7.84
CA ALA A 139 -12.49 8.37 -7.62
C ALA A 139 -11.25 9.17 -7.21
N LEU A 140 -11.03 10.33 -7.86
CA LEU A 140 -9.92 11.23 -7.51
C LEU A 140 -10.05 11.79 -6.10
N ALA A 141 -11.24 12.28 -5.73
CA ALA A 141 -11.48 12.82 -4.41
C ALA A 141 -11.35 11.73 -3.32
N LEU A 142 -11.89 10.54 -3.57
CA LEU A 142 -11.84 9.41 -2.64
C LEU A 142 -10.43 8.87 -2.43
N VAL A 143 -9.59 8.92 -3.46
CA VAL A 143 -8.16 8.56 -3.37
C VAL A 143 -7.33 9.63 -2.69
N LEU A 144 -7.54 10.91 -3.02
CA LEU A 144 -6.70 12.02 -2.53
C LEU A 144 -7.09 12.52 -1.14
N ALA A 145 -8.37 12.58 -0.81
CA ALA A 145 -8.83 13.14 0.46
C ALA A 145 -8.21 12.44 1.69
N PRO A 146 -8.05 11.11 1.72
CA PRO A 146 -7.35 10.44 2.81
C PRO A 146 -5.88 10.85 2.97
N ALA A 147 -5.13 11.02 1.87
CA ALA A 147 -3.74 11.49 1.95
C ALA A 147 -3.65 12.92 2.49
N VAL A 148 -4.51 13.82 2.01
CA VAL A 148 -4.55 15.20 2.51
C VAL A 148 -4.93 15.22 3.99
N LEU A 149 -5.94 14.45 4.38
CA LEU A 149 -6.34 14.33 5.78
C LEU A 149 -5.22 13.76 6.64
N ALA A 150 -4.54 12.71 6.18
CA ALA A 150 -3.39 12.12 6.89
C ALA A 150 -2.27 13.15 7.07
N ALA A 151 -1.96 13.96 6.06
CA ALA A 151 -0.94 15.01 6.16
C ALA A 151 -1.32 16.10 7.18
N VAL A 152 -2.58 16.57 7.15
CA VAL A 152 -3.10 17.57 8.10
C VAL A 152 -3.11 17.02 9.52
N VAL A 153 -3.65 15.81 9.73
CA VAL A 153 -3.68 15.14 11.03
C VAL A 153 -2.26 14.89 11.54
N SER A 154 -1.34 14.48 10.66
CA SER A 154 0.06 14.22 11.03
C SER A 154 0.72 15.42 11.68
N VAL A 155 0.50 16.64 11.20
CA VAL A 155 1.10 17.86 11.77
C VAL A 155 0.25 18.40 12.93
N GLY A 156 -1.07 18.47 12.76
CA GLY A 156 -1.97 19.07 13.74
C GLY A 156 -2.08 18.28 15.03
N TYR A 157 -2.29 16.97 14.94
CA TYR A 157 -2.46 16.12 16.12
C TYR A 157 -1.17 16.01 16.93
N SER A 158 -0.06 15.89 16.22
CA SER A 158 1.24 15.71 16.85
C SER A 158 1.68 16.98 17.60
N TYR A 159 1.44 18.17 17.04
CA TYR A 159 1.67 19.45 17.75
C TYR A 159 0.75 19.59 18.98
N TYR A 160 -0.52 19.20 18.85
CA TYR A 160 -1.47 19.19 19.97
C TYR A 160 -0.98 18.29 21.11
N ARG A 161 -0.53 17.06 20.79
CA ARG A 161 -0.01 16.12 21.80
C ARG A 161 1.26 16.64 22.46
N TYR A 162 2.17 17.22 21.68
CA TYR A 162 3.38 17.86 22.22
C TYR A 162 3.07 18.99 23.20
N ARG A 163 2.08 19.84 22.90
CA ARG A 163 1.68 20.95 23.79
C ARG A 163 0.93 20.51 25.05
N ALA A 164 0.42 19.29 25.06
CA ALA A 164 -0.35 18.72 26.16
C ALA A 164 0.46 17.73 27.02
N ALA A 165 1.69 17.40 26.60
CA ALA A 165 2.68 16.63 27.35
C ALA A 165 3.48 17.57 28.26
#